data_AF-A0A6I0K7M1-F1
#
_entry.id   AF-A0A6I0K7M1-F1
#
_cell.length_a   1.000
_cell.length_b   1.000
_cell.length_c   1.000
_cell.angle_alpha   90.00
_cell.angle_beta   90.00
_cell.angle_gamma   90.00
#
_symmetry.space_group_name_H-M   'P 1'
#
loop_
_entity.id
_entity.type
_entity.pdbx_description
1 polymer ?
#
loop_
_entity_poly.entity_id
_entity_poly.type
_entity_poly.pdbx_seq_one_letter_code
_entity_poly.pdbx_strand_id
1 'polypeptide(L)'
;TASHEERKRMLQRLRKETPEQGLALLQTELKNESAAHRDELIQCLRTNLSKADENFLQEIVTTDRSSNVKETARRLLCSLPDSELVKTYCDLLHGKLHYKMLLGWSYDKITFTPEMKKLGLEEVSSNKKEKDEEFLLRQLAERVPLSFWAEFYDCSPEKAAAKLAKKPPFGSYFNLCQPIENFGDNLWAYQTLKEDSNEAYASSLMGLLTPEQREEINFQTDSKSNYIPESWYNADGTQWGIKFSTRALQRLFHSNYYYYPKEMAERLSLYFPPEMLPKVEQQAMAYDADHAIAKFCRLTAEYMRMKEKINTMFNDNK
;
A
#
# COMPACT_ATOMS: atom_id res chain seq x y z
N THR A 1 17.20 -32.51 -2.55
CA THR A 1 15.98 -31.67 -2.58
C THR A 1 16.42 -30.23 -2.43
N ALA A 2 15.96 -29.31 -3.28
CA ALA A 2 16.28 -27.89 -3.11
C ALA A 2 15.74 -27.37 -1.77
N SER A 3 16.43 -26.42 -1.15
CA SER A 3 15.98 -25.76 0.08
C SER A 3 14.69 -24.97 -0.15
N HIS A 4 14.00 -24.58 0.92
CA HIS A 4 12.83 -23.69 0.85
C HIS A 4 13.17 -22.35 0.17
N GLU A 5 14.27 -21.73 0.58
CA GLU A 5 14.72 -20.45 0.02
C GLU A 5 15.03 -20.53 -1.49
N GLU A 6 15.65 -21.63 -1.94
CA GLU A 6 15.90 -21.84 -3.38
C GLU A 6 14.60 -22.01 -4.16
N ARG A 7 13.64 -22.78 -3.61
CA ARG A 7 12.33 -22.97 -4.23
C ARG A 7 11.51 -21.69 -4.28
N LYS A 8 11.54 -20.90 -3.20
CA LYS A 8 10.90 -19.57 -3.15
C LYS A 8 11.49 -18.63 -4.19
N ARG A 9 12.82 -18.53 -4.31
CA ARG A 9 13.48 -17.71 -5.34
C ARG A 9 13.16 -18.18 -6.76
N MET A 10 13.13 -19.50 -6.98
CA MET A 10 12.74 -20.08 -8.26
C MET A 10 11.29 -19.73 -8.61
N LEU A 11 10.36 -19.89 -7.66
CA LEU A 11 8.95 -19.54 -7.83
C LEU A 11 8.78 -18.05 -8.11
N GLN A 12 9.46 -17.16 -7.38
CA GLN A 12 9.43 -15.73 -7.62
C GLN A 12 9.93 -15.37 -9.02
N ARG A 13 10.97 -16.04 -9.52
CA ARG A 13 11.45 -15.85 -10.89
C ARG A 13 10.41 -16.31 -11.91
N LEU A 14 9.88 -17.53 -11.76
CA LEU A 14 8.85 -18.06 -12.64
C LEU A 14 7.60 -17.19 -12.64
N ARG A 15 7.18 -16.63 -11.50
CA ARG A 15 6.04 -15.70 -11.45
C ARG A 15 6.28 -14.41 -12.21
N LYS A 16 7.53 -13.94 -12.31
CA LYS A 16 7.88 -12.76 -13.12
C LYS A 16 7.92 -13.08 -14.61
N GLU A 17 8.51 -14.21 -14.98
CA GLU A 17 8.83 -14.54 -16.38
C GLU A 17 7.73 -15.35 -17.08
N THR A 18 7.19 -16.37 -16.40
CA THR A 18 6.21 -17.33 -16.91
C THR A 18 5.18 -17.71 -15.82
N PRO A 19 4.20 -16.83 -15.52
CA PRO A 19 3.31 -16.97 -14.35
C PRO A 19 2.62 -18.32 -14.25
N GLU A 20 2.17 -18.88 -15.37
CA GLU A 20 1.48 -20.18 -15.46
C GLU A 20 2.37 -21.35 -15.00
N GLN A 21 3.65 -21.35 -15.38
CA GLN A 21 4.61 -22.38 -14.93
C GLN A 21 4.88 -22.25 -13.43
N GLY A 22 4.92 -21.02 -12.91
CA GLY A 22 5.02 -20.78 -11.47
C GLY A 22 3.82 -21.35 -10.71
N LEU A 23 2.60 -21.17 -11.24
CA LEU A 23 1.38 -21.73 -10.65
C LEU A 23 1.40 -23.27 -10.70
N ALA A 24 1.77 -23.87 -11.84
CA ALA A 24 1.86 -25.32 -11.99
C ALA A 24 2.87 -25.94 -11.01
N LEU A 25 4.04 -25.31 -10.84
CA LEU A 25 5.05 -25.74 -9.86
C LEU A 25 4.49 -25.65 -8.43
N LEU A 26 3.79 -24.57 -8.10
CA LEU A 26 3.21 -24.38 -6.79
C LEU A 26 2.18 -25.47 -6.46
N GLN A 27 1.32 -25.83 -7.41
CA GLN A 27 0.29 -26.86 -7.27
C GLN A 27 0.89 -28.25 -6.95
N THR A 28 2.06 -28.59 -7.51
CA THR A 28 2.67 -29.91 -7.29
C THR A 28 3.42 -30.02 -5.96
N GLU A 29 4.07 -28.94 -5.53
CA GLU A 29 5.02 -28.96 -4.41
C GLU A 29 4.38 -28.65 -3.06
N LEU A 30 3.22 -27.97 -3.04
CA LEU A 30 2.66 -27.40 -1.81
C LEU A 30 2.38 -28.42 -0.70
N LYS A 31 1.89 -29.61 -1.06
CA LYS A 31 1.45 -30.65 -0.11
C LYS A 31 2.57 -31.17 0.80
N ASN A 32 3.82 -31.03 0.38
CA ASN A 32 4.99 -31.53 1.11
C ASN A 32 5.57 -30.49 2.08
N GLU A 33 5.01 -29.28 2.12
CA GLU A 33 5.54 -28.17 2.91
C GLU A 33 4.94 -28.03 4.30
N SER A 34 5.73 -27.40 5.19
CA SER A 34 5.24 -26.89 6.47
C SER A 34 4.16 -25.81 6.24
N ALA A 35 3.32 -25.53 7.24
CA ALA A 35 2.32 -24.46 7.11
C ALA A 35 2.93 -23.09 6.82
N ALA A 36 4.07 -22.77 7.45
CA ALA A 36 4.78 -21.51 7.22
C ALA A 36 5.35 -21.42 5.79
N HIS A 37 5.94 -22.50 5.30
CA HIS A 37 6.47 -22.51 3.93
C HIS A 37 5.37 -22.43 2.87
N ARG A 38 4.23 -23.12 3.06
CA ARG A 38 3.07 -22.98 2.17
C ARG A 38 2.60 -21.54 2.09
N ASP A 39 2.51 -20.87 3.24
CA ASP A 39 2.13 -19.47 3.32
C ASP A 39 3.07 -18.59 2.49
N GLU A 40 4.38 -18.70 2.71
CA GLU A 40 5.38 -17.92 1.98
C GLU A 40 5.38 -18.19 0.45
N LEU A 41 5.15 -19.44 0.04
CA LEU A 41 5.09 -19.80 -1.37
C LEU A 41 3.81 -19.26 -2.02
N ILE A 42 2.65 -19.35 -1.35
CA ILE A 42 1.38 -18.78 -1.85
C ILE A 42 1.49 -17.26 -1.97
N GLN A 43 2.14 -16.57 -1.03
CA GLN A 43 2.39 -15.13 -1.12
C GLN A 43 3.12 -14.72 -2.41
N CYS A 44 3.92 -15.61 -3.01
CA CYS A 44 4.61 -15.33 -4.27
C CYS A 44 3.66 -15.12 -5.45
N LEU A 45 2.42 -15.65 -5.40
CA LEU A 45 1.41 -15.43 -6.42
C LEU A 45 1.00 -13.96 -6.56
N ARG A 46 1.27 -13.12 -5.54
CA ARG A 46 1.07 -11.66 -5.64
C ARG A 46 1.79 -11.05 -6.84
N THR A 47 2.92 -11.63 -7.24
CA THR A 47 3.62 -11.21 -8.47
C THR A 47 2.86 -11.74 -9.68
N ASN A 48 2.43 -10.82 -10.56
CA ASN A 48 1.61 -11.12 -11.74
C ASN A 48 0.33 -11.92 -11.41
N LEU A 49 -0.28 -11.63 -10.25
CA LEU A 49 -1.55 -12.24 -9.84
C LEU A 49 -2.61 -12.02 -10.92
N SER A 50 -3.33 -13.07 -11.29
CA SER A 50 -4.32 -13.02 -12.37
C SER A 50 -5.50 -13.96 -12.12
N LYS A 51 -6.54 -13.85 -12.93
CA LYS A 51 -7.72 -14.73 -12.91
C LYS A 51 -7.36 -16.22 -13.04
N ALA A 52 -6.24 -16.56 -13.70
CA ALA A 52 -5.77 -17.94 -13.82
C ALA A 52 -5.40 -18.58 -12.46
N ASP A 53 -5.06 -17.76 -11.46
CA ASP A 53 -4.69 -18.21 -10.13
C ASP A 53 -5.93 -18.50 -9.24
N GLU A 54 -7.12 -18.07 -9.64
CA GLU A 54 -8.31 -18.07 -8.79
C GLU A 54 -8.73 -19.47 -8.33
N ASN A 55 -8.88 -20.43 -9.26
CA ASN A 55 -9.36 -21.78 -8.92
C ASN A 55 -8.45 -22.44 -7.87
N PHE A 56 -7.15 -22.26 -8.01
CA PHE A 56 -6.17 -22.75 -7.05
C PHE A 56 -6.34 -22.07 -5.69
N LEU A 57 -6.46 -20.74 -5.66
CA LEU A 57 -6.66 -20.01 -4.41
C LEU A 57 -7.96 -20.40 -3.69
N GLN A 58 -9.06 -20.60 -4.44
CA GLN A 58 -10.33 -21.10 -3.88
C GLN A 58 -10.19 -22.51 -3.29
N GLU A 59 -9.44 -23.39 -3.96
CA GLU A 59 -9.10 -24.71 -3.44
C GLU A 59 -8.33 -24.59 -2.12
N ILE A 60 -7.32 -23.71 -2.04
CA ILE A 60 -6.54 -23.50 -0.81
C ILE A 60 -7.41 -22.98 0.34
N VAL A 61 -8.28 -21.98 0.10
CA VAL A 61 -9.22 -21.47 1.12
C VAL A 61 -10.08 -22.61 1.69
N THR A 62 -10.50 -23.53 0.83
CA THR A 62 -11.37 -24.64 1.21
C THR A 62 -10.60 -25.75 1.93
N THR A 63 -9.48 -26.19 1.37
CA THR A 63 -8.84 -27.47 1.69
C THR A 63 -7.63 -27.38 2.61
N ASP A 64 -6.94 -26.23 2.71
CA ASP A 64 -5.75 -26.15 3.57
C ASP A 64 -6.14 -26.39 5.05
N ARG A 65 -5.18 -26.84 5.85
CA ARG A 65 -5.37 -27.08 7.29
C ARG A 65 -5.02 -25.88 8.15
N SER A 66 -4.24 -24.94 7.63
CA SER A 66 -3.78 -23.74 8.33
C SER A 66 -4.71 -22.57 8.06
N SER A 67 -5.27 -21.98 9.12
CA SER A 67 -6.06 -20.75 9.01
C SER A 67 -5.28 -19.59 8.39
N ASN A 68 -3.97 -19.49 8.69
CA ASN A 68 -3.11 -18.46 8.12
C ASN A 68 -2.95 -18.61 6.60
N VAL A 69 -2.75 -19.85 6.13
CA VAL A 69 -2.62 -20.13 4.69
C VAL A 69 -3.92 -19.83 3.96
N LYS A 70 -5.07 -20.17 4.55
CA LYS A 70 -6.40 -19.81 4.01
C LYS A 70 -6.58 -18.30 3.93
N GLU A 71 -6.17 -17.57 4.96
CA GLU A 71 -6.28 -16.12 4.98
C GLU A 71 -5.39 -15.46 3.94
N THR A 72 -4.16 -15.93 3.76
CA THR A 72 -3.29 -15.47 2.67
C THR A 72 -3.93 -15.70 1.30
N ALA A 73 -4.48 -16.89 1.05
CA ALA A 73 -5.17 -17.17 -0.21
C ALA A 73 -6.43 -16.28 -0.40
N ARG A 74 -7.20 -16.06 0.66
CA ARG A 74 -8.36 -15.16 0.64
C ARG A 74 -7.96 -13.73 0.30
N ARG A 75 -6.87 -13.21 0.89
CA ARG A 75 -6.36 -11.86 0.59
C ARG A 75 -5.98 -11.73 -0.89
N LEU A 76 -5.34 -12.74 -1.46
CA LEU A 76 -5.03 -12.75 -2.89
C LEU A 76 -6.30 -12.77 -3.75
N LEU A 77 -7.32 -13.56 -3.38
CA LEU A 77 -8.63 -13.50 -4.05
C LEU A 77 -9.25 -12.11 -3.96
N CYS A 78 -9.17 -11.44 -2.81
CA CYS A 78 -9.64 -10.07 -2.64
C CYS A 78 -8.89 -9.07 -3.54
N SER A 79 -7.63 -9.34 -3.92
CA SER A 79 -6.86 -8.50 -4.84
C SER A 79 -7.24 -8.72 -6.33
N LEU A 80 -8.07 -9.72 -6.64
CA LEU A 80 -8.62 -9.96 -7.97
C LEU A 80 -10.03 -9.35 -8.09
N PRO A 81 -10.20 -8.20 -8.79
CA PRO A 81 -11.48 -7.47 -8.81
C PRO A 81 -12.62 -8.26 -9.46
N ASP A 82 -12.30 -9.23 -10.32
CA ASP A 82 -13.24 -10.09 -11.03
C ASP A 82 -13.36 -11.49 -10.41
N SER A 83 -12.77 -11.75 -9.23
CA SER A 83 -12.93 -13.02 -8.53
C SER A 83 -14.37 -13.23 -8.05
N GLU A 84 -14.80 -14.47 -7.97
CA GLU A 84 -16.12 -14.83 -7.45
C GLU A 84 -16.31 -14.38 -6.00
N LEU A 85 -15.23 -14.34 -5.21
CA LEU A 85 -15.25 -13.80 -3.85
C LEU A 85 -15.58 -12.30 -3.85
N VAL A 86 -14.89 -11.53 -4.68
CA VAL A 86 -15.10 -10.07 -4.77
C VAL A 86 -16.47 -9.75 -5.36
N LYS A 87 -16.95 -10.50 -6.36
CA LYS A 87 -18.32 -10.40 -6.87
C LYS A 87 -19.34 -10.65 -5.76
N THR A 88 -19.14 -11.69 -4.96
CA THR A 88 -20.01 -11.99 -3.81
C THR A 88 -20.03 -10.81 -2.83
N TYR A 89 -18.88 -10.17 -2.55
CA TYR A 89 -18.86 -8.97 -1.70
C TYR A 89 -19.61 -7.79 -2.32
N CYS A 90 -19.48 -7.58 -3.63
CA CYS A 90 -20.22 -6.55 -4.35
C CYS A 90 -21.73 -6.79 -4.24
N ASP A 91 -22.18 -8.01 -4.49
CA ASP A 91 -23.60 -8.40 -4.45
C ASP A 91 -24.18 -8.22 -3.04
N LEU A 92 -23.42 -8.57 -2.00
CA LEU A 92 -23.84 -8.38 -0.60
C LEU A 92 -23.96 -6.89 -0.23
N LEU A 93 -23.09 -6.04 -0.78
CA LEU A 93 -23.06 -4.60 -0.49
C LEU A 93 -24.04 -3.80 -1.36
N HIS A 94 -24.39 -4.31 -2.54
CA HIS A 94 -25.22 -3.60 -3.52
C HIS A 94 -26.58 -3.20 -2.92
N GLY A 95 -26.93 -1.93 -3.09
CA GLY A 95 -28.16 -1.35 -2.54
C GLY A 95 -28.18 -1.16 -1.02
N LYS A 96 -27.09 -1.44 -0.29
CA LYS A 96 -27.05 -1.32 1.19
C LYS A 96 -26.52 -0.01 1.71
N LEU A 97 -25.80 0.72 0.86
CA LEU A 97 -25.26 2.04 1.19
C LEU A 97 -26.15 3.10 0.56
N HIS A 98 -26.41 4.17 1.30
CA HIS A 98 -27.19 5.30 0.81
C HIS A 98 -26.51 6.59 1.26
N TYR A 99 -26.40 7.56 0.35
CA TYR A 99 -25.86 8.88 0.67
C TYR A 99 -26.83 9.98 0.23
N LYS A 100 -27.21 10.85 1.16
CA LYS A 100 -27.99 12.06 0.89
C LYS A 100 -27.21 13.28 1.36
N MET A 101 -27.06 14.28 0.50
CA MET A 101 -26.19 15.44 0.76
C MET A 101 -26.45 16.14 2.10
N LEU A 102 -27.72 16.24 2.51
CA LEU A 102 -28.14 16.90 3.76
C LEU A 102 -28.20 15.96 4.97
N LEU A 103 -28.44 14.66 4.76
CA LEU A 103 -28.67 13.69 5.84
C LEU A 103 -27.45 12.79 6.11
N GLY A 104 -26.44 12.85 5.23
CA GLY A 104 -25.26 12.01 5.32
C GLY A 104 -25.51 10.58 4.85
N TRP A 105 -24.72 9.67 5.41
CA TRP A 105 -24.77 8.24 5.12
C TRP A 105 -25.88 7.55 5.93
N SER A 106 -26.56 6.61 5.29
CA SER A 106 -27.47 5.66 5.94
C SER A 106 -27.27 4.27 5.33
N TYR A 107 -27.59 3.24 6.11
CA TYR A 107 -27.25 1.86 5.78
C TYR A 107 -28.43 0.92 5.98
N ASP A 108 -28.65 0.01 5.05
CA ASP A 108 -29.61 -1.08 5.22
C ASP A 108 -28.98 -2.23 6.00
N LYS A 109 -29.74 -2.80 6.92
CA LYS A 109 -29.25 -3.89 7.77
C LYS A 109 -28.97 -5.16 6.96
N ILE A 110 -27.88 -5.84 7.33
CA ILE A 110 -27.56 -7.19 6.89
C ILE A 110 -27.47 -8.08 8.13
N THR A 111 -28.14 -9.22 8.09
CA THR A 111 -28.01 -10.26 9.11
C THR A 111 -26.79 -11.13 8.80
N PHE A 112 -25.90 -11.32 9.77
CA PHE A 112 -24.76 -12.20 9.62
C PHE A 112 -25.20 -13.65 9.45
N THR A 113 -24.57 -14.39 8.52
CA THR A 113 -24.86 -15.81 8.29
C THR A 113 -23.61 -16.68 8.40
N PRO A 114 -23.74 -18.00 8.65
CA PRO A 114 -22.61 -18.93 8.62
C PRO A 114 -21.81 -18.91 7.30
N GLU A 115 -22.47 -18.59 6.19
CA GLU A 115 -21.83 -18.45 4.87
C GLU A 115 -20.90 -17.24 4.84
N MET A 116 -21.29 -16.11 5.44
CA MET A 116 -20.44 -14.92 5.54
C MET A 116 -19.15 -15.21 6.33
N LYS A 117 -19.22 -16.07 7.34
CA LYS A 117 -18.02 -16.54 8.05
C LYS A 117 -17.05 -17.28 7.13
N LYS A 118 -17.56 -18.10 6.19
CA LYS A 118 -16.71 -18.80 5.20
C LYS A 118 -16.05 -17.81 4.23
N LEU A 119 -16.74 -16.72 3.91
CA LEU A 119 -16.19 -15.59 3.16
C LEU A 119 -15.15 -14.78 3.96
N GLY A 120 -14.87 -15.11 5.22
CA GLY A 120 -13.91 -14.39 6.05
C GLY A 120 -14.43 -13.07 6.60
N LEU A 121 -15.75 -12.92 6.71
CA LEU A 121 -16.37 -11.79 7.42
C LEU A 121 -16.56 -12.15 8.89
N GLU A 122 -16.42 -11.15 9.75
CA GLU A 122 -16.62 -11.25 11.19
C GLU A 122 -17.96 -10.63 11.59
N GLU A 123 -18.64 -11.27 12.55
CA GLU A 123 -19.95 -10.83 13.03
C GLU A 123 -19.86 -9.60 13.94
N VAL A 124 -18.83 -9.54 14.79
CA VAL A 124 -18.73 -8.57 15.88
C VAL A 124 -17.48 -7.72 15.72
N SER A 125 -17.63 -6.39 15.86
CA SER A 125 -16.47 -5.50 15.84
C SER A 125 -15.64 -5.65 17.11
N SER A 126 -14.32 -5.68 16.95
CA SER A 126 -13.41 -5.54 18.10
C SER A 126 -13.50 -4.16 18.75
N ASN A 127 -14.05 -3.16 18.04
CA ASN A 127 -14.26 -1.81 18.55
C ASN A 127 -15.68 -1.64 19.11
N LYS A 128 -15.80 -1.56 20.44
CA LYS A 128 -17.09 -1.42 21.15
C LYS A 128 -17.91 -0.17 20.80
N LYS A 129 -17.32 0.80 20.09
CA LYS A 129 -18.02 2.02 19.64
C LYS A 129 -18.60 1.90 18.23
N GLU A 130 -18.22 0.85 17.50
CA GLU A 130 -18.77 0.52 16.20
C GLU A 130 -19.93 -0.46 16.37
N LYS A 131 -21.02 -0.27 15.63
CA LYS A 131 -22.13 -1.24 15.63
C LYS A 131 -21.78 -2.42 14.74
N ASP A 132 -22.07 -3.63 15.19
CA ASP A 132 -21.82 -4.87 14.45
C ASP A 132 -22.44 -4.88 13.04
N GLU A 133 -23.63 -4.30 12.88
CA GLU A 133 -24.30 -4.17 11.57
C GLU A 133 -23.57 -3.22 10.61
N GLU A 134 -23.00 -2.13 11.12
CA GLU A 134 -22.19 -1.19 10.32
C GLU A 134 -20.80 -1.78 10.05
N PHE A 135 -20.27 -2.57 10.98
CA PHE A 135 -19.00 -3.28 10.85
C PHE A 135 -19.02 -4.29 9.70
N LEU A 136 -20.10 -5.07 9.56
CA LEU A 136 -20.24 -6.02 8.46
C LEU A 136 -20.23 -5.31 7.09
N LEU A 137 -20.95 -4.19 6.98
CA LEU A 137 -20.97 -3.39 5.75
C LEU A 137 -19.63 -2.73 5.47
N ARG A 138 -18.93 -2.25 6.51
CA ARG A 138 -17.60 -1.69 6.35
C ARG A 138 -16.61 -2.72 5.83
N GLN A 139 -16.65 -3.95 6.37
CA GLN A 139 -15.79 -5.04 5.89
C GLN A 139 -16.00 -5.30 4.38
N LEU A 140 -17.24 -5.28 3.91
CA LEU A 140 -17.56 -5.40 2.48
C LEU A 140 -17.03 -4.20 1.70
N ALA A 141 -17.30 -2.97 2.17
CA ALA A 141 -16.90 -1.71 1.54
C ALA A 141 -15.37 -1.58 1.37
N GLU A 142 -14.59 -2.18 2.27
CA GLU A 142 -13.12 -2.21 2.20
C GLU A 142 -12.57 -3.32 1.28
N ARG A 143 -13.43 -4.23 0.78
CA ARG A 143 -13.07 -5.40 -0.04
C ARG A 143 -13.68 -5.39 -1.45
N VAL A 144 -14.57 -4.45 -1.76
CA VAL A 144 -15.10 -4.23 -3.13
C VAL A 144 -14.09 -3.47 -4.00
N PRO A 145 -14.10 -3.68 -5.33
CA PRO A 145 -13.22 -2.94 -6.23
C PRO A 145 -13.63 -1.47 -6.27
N LEU A 146 -12.67 -0.59 -6.57
CA LEU A 146 -12.92 0.85 -6.54
C LEU A 146 -13.94 1.30 -7.60
N SER A 147 -14.14 0.51 -8.66
CA SER A 147 -15.21 0.71 -9.65
C SER A 147 -16.61 0.64 -9.04
N PHE A 148 -16.80 -0.09 -7.93
CA PHE A 148 -18.07 -0.10 -7.18
C PHE A 148 -18.47 1.31 -6.76
N TRP A 149 -17.50 2.12 -6.32
CA TRP A 149 -17.77 3.50 -5.88
C TRP A 149 -18.06 4.43 -7.06
N ALA A 150 -17.44 4.20 -8.22
CA ALA A 150 -17.76 4.95 -9.43
C ALA A 150 -19.20 4.69 -9.89
N GLU A 151 -19.64 3.43 -9.85
CA GLU A 151 -21.04 3.04 -10.09
C GLU A 151 -21.98 3.62 -9.04
N PHE A 152 -21.64 3.49 -7.75
CA PHE A 152 -22.44 4.03 -6.64
C PHE A 152 -22.72 5.53 -6.77
N TYR A 153 -21.69 6.31 -7.18
CA TYR A 153 -21.83 7.76 -7.36
C TYR A 153 -22.32 8.18 -8.75
N ASP A 154 -22.47 7.23 -9.68
CA ASP A 154 -22.76 7.46 -11.10
C ASP A 154 -21.89 8.57 -11.71
N CYS A 155 -20.56 8.41 -11.59
CA CYS A 155 -19.62 9.40 -12.10
C CYS A 155 -18.26 8.78 -12.46
N SER A 156 -17.36 9.60 -13.01
CA SER A 156 -16.01 9.12 -13.37
C SER A 156 -15.22 8.68 -12.13
N PRO A 157 -14.26 7.75 -12.27
CA PRO A 157 -13.43 7.29 -11.15
C PRO A 157 -12.75 8.43 -10.37
N GLU A 158 -12.31 9.49 -11.05
CA GLU A 158 -11.67 10.64 -10.40
C GLU A 158 -12.63 11.40 -9.48
N LYS A 159 -13.85 11.63 -9.95
CA LYS A 159 -14.90 12.29 -9.16
C LYS A 159 -15.34 11.40 -8.01
N ALA A 160 -15.43 10.09 -8.22
CA ALA A 160 -15.77 9.13 -7.19
C ALA A 160 -14.71 9.07 -6.08
N ALA A 161 -13.43 9.04 -6.45
CA ALA A 161 -12.30 9.10 -5.52
C ALA A 161 -12.32 10.35 -4.65
N ALA A 162 -12.45 11.54 -5.25
CA ALA A 162 -12.54 12.78 -4.50
C ALA A 162 -13.78 12.82 -3.57
N LYS A 163 -14.94 12.36 -4.04
CA LYS A 163 -16.15 12.29 -3.19
C LYS A 163 -15.95 11.36 -1.99
N LEU A 164 -15.39 10.17 -2.22
CA LEU A 164 -15.19 9.15 -1.19
C LEU A 164 -14.15 9.59 -0.15
N ALA A 165 -13.04 10.18 -0.59
CA ALA A 165 -12.03 10.73 0.30
C ALA A 165 -12.58 11.88 1.16
N LYS A 166 -13.38 12.78 0.56
CA LYS A 166 -13.97 13.92 1.27
C LYS A 166 -14.99 13.52 2.33
N LYS A 167 -15.81 12.51 2.02
CA LYS A 167 -16.94 12.08 2.88
C LYS A 167 -17.06 10.56 2.91
N PRO A 168 -16.12 9.86 3.56
CA PRO A 168 -16.15 8.41 3.63
C PRO A 168 -17.39 7.91 4.39
N PRO A 169 -17.94 6.73 4.02
CA PRO A 169 -18.93 6.04 4.84
C PRO A 169 -18.28 5.57 6.15
N PHE A 170 -19.08 5.17 7.14
CA PHE A 170 -18.65 4.65 8.44
C PHE A 170 -17.73 5.57 9.26
N GLY A 171 -17.65 6.85 8.89
CA GLY A 171 -16.85 7.85 9.61
C GLY A 171 -15.38 7.46 9.70
N SER A 172 -14.80 7.56 10.90
CA SER A 172 -13.38 7.26 11.14
C SER A 172 -13.03 5.77 11.09
N TYR A 173 -14.02 4.87 10.95
CA TYR A 173 -13.75 3.42 10.90
C TYR A 173 -13.35 2.95 9.51
N PHE A 174 -13.81 3.62 8.45
CA PHE A 174 -13.56 3.20 7.08
C PHE A 174 -12.10 3.47 6.68
N ASN A 175 -11.39 2.40 6.34
CA ASN A 175 -10.04 2.50 5.82
C ASN A 175 -10.05 2.52 4.28
N LEU A 176 -10.14 3.72 3.69
CA LEU A 176 -10.08 3.90 2.23
C LEU A 176 -8.72 3.46 1.63
N CYS A 177 -7.62 3.51 2.38
CA CYS A 177 -6.33 3.05 1.87
C CYS A 177 -6.34 1.57 1.53
N GLN A 178 -7.08 0.77 2.31
CA GLN A 178 -7.07 -0.68 2.18
C GLN A 178 -7.47 -1.19 0.78
N PRO A 179 -8.61 -0.80 0.20
CA PRO A 179 -8.94 -1.21 -1.17
C PRO A 179 -7.98 -0.60 -2.20
N ILE A 180 -7.53 0.65 -2.03
CA ILE A 180 -6.59 1.29 -2.97
C ILE A 180 -5.26 0.53 -3.05
N GLU A 181 -4.67 0.18 -1.90
CA GLU A 181 -3.45 -0.61 -1.82
C GLU A 181 -3.66 -2.06 -2.30
N ASN A 182 -4.82 -2.64 -1.99
CA ASN A 182 -5.15 -4.00 -2.38
C ASN A 182 -5.23 -4.17 -3.91
N PHE A 183 -5.82 -3.19 -4.61
CA PHE A 183 -5.91 -3.19 -6.07
C PHE A 183 -4.75 -2.46 -6.76
N GLY A 184 -3.84 -1.84 -6.00
CA GLY A 184 -2.70 -1.10 -6.55
C GLY A 184 -3.10 0.07 -7.45
N ASP A 185 -4.22 0.72 -7.17
CA ASP A 185 -4.83 1.69 -8.08
C ASP A 185 -4.18 3.08 -7.96
N ASN A 186 -3.32 3.40 -8.94
CA ASN A 186 -2.63 4.69 -9.03
C ASN A 186 -3.60 5.88 -9.11
N LEU A 187 -4.68 5.77 -9.89
CA LEU A 187 -5.62 6.87 -10.12
C LEU A 187 -6.32 7.24 -8.83
N TRP A 188 -6.86 6.24 -8.13
CA TRP A 188 -7.55 6.44 -6.86
C TRP A 188 -6.61 6.92 -5.77
N ALA A 189 -5.38 6.39 -5.71
CA ALA A 189 -4.36 6.89 -4.78
C ALA A 189 -4.08 8.38 -5.00
N TYR A 190 -3.85 8.78 -6.25
CA TYR A 190 -3.55 10.16 -6.61
C TYR A 190 -4.72 11.11 -6.31
N GLN A 191 -5.94 10.75 -6.70
CA GLN A 191 -7.12 11.60 -6.46
C GLN A 191 -7.50 11.69 -4.99
N THR A 192 -7.34 10.60 -4.23
CA THR A 192 -7.53 10.59 -2.77
C THR A 192 -6.57 11.57 -2.09
N LEU A 193 -5.27 11.50 -2.43
CA LEU A 193 -4.25 12.39 -1.89
C LEU A 193 -4.41 13.86 -2.30
N LYS A 194 -5.02 14.16 -3.46
CA LYS A 194 -5.33 15.54 -3.84
C LYS A 194 -6.47 16.14 -3.03
N GLU A 195 -7.46 15.33 -2.66
CA GLU A 195 -8.59 15.79 -1.86
C GLU A 195 -8.21 15.88 -0.37
N ASP A 196 -7.56 14.84 0.16
CA ASP A 196 -7.08 14.78 1.53
C ASP A 196 -5.72 14.08 1.58
N SER A 197 -4.69 14.81 1.99
CA SER A 197 -3.33 14.31 2.14
C SER A 197 -2.92 14.16 3.60
N ASN A 198 -3.86 13.79 4.49
CA ASN A 198 -3.54 13.48 5.88
C ASN A 198 -2.43 12.41 6.00
N GLU A 199 -1.82 12.31 7.18
CA GLU A 199 -0.65 11.44 7.39
C GLU A 199 -0.92 9.96 7.11
N ALA A 200 -2.13 9.46 7.40
CA ALA A 200 -2.49 8.06 7.14
C ALA A 200 -2.53 7.80 5.63
N TYR A 201 -3.17 8.69 4.87
CA TYR A 201 -3.26 8.58 3.42
C TYR A 201 -1.89 8.78 2.76
N ALA A 202 -1.13 9.79 3.18
CA ALA A 202 0.22 10.04 2.65
C ALA A 202 1.13 8.82 2.87
N SER A 203 1.15 8.25 4.08
CA SER A 203 2.02 7.11 4.41
C SER A 203 1.71 5.89 3.55
N SER A 204 0.44 5.57 3.36
CA SER A 204 -0.02 4.40 2.60
C SER A 204 0.07 4.59 1.08
N LEU A 205 -0.46 5.70 0.55
CA LEU A 205 -0.82 5.80 -0.86
C LEU A 205 0.27 6.42 -1.74
N MET A 206 1.18 7.22 -1.16
CA MET A 206 2.19 7.94 -1.94
C MET A 206 3.09 7.02 -2.76
N GLY A 207 3.36 5.80 -2.28
CA GLY A 207 4.15 4.80 -2.99
C GLY A 207 3.53 4.33 -4.31
N LEU A 208 2.21 4.45 -4.47
CA LEU A 208 1.50 4.09 -5.69
C LEU A 208 1.58 5.17 -6.78
N LEU A 209 1.99 6.40 -6.43
CA LEU A 209 2.08 7.52 -7.36
C LEU A 209 3.38 7.47 -8.19
N THR A 210 3.30 7.98 -9.42
CA THR A 210 4.47 8.31 -10.23
C THR A 210 5.27 9.47 -9.60
N PRO A 211 6.58 9.60 -9.90
CA PRO A 211 7.38 10.73 -9.43
C PRO A 211 6.74 12.10 -9.72
N GLU A 212 6.14 12.27 -10.90
CA GLU A 212 5.47 13.49 -11.33
C GLU A 212 4.22 13.78 -10.51
N GLN A 213 3.39 12.76 -10.26
CA GLN A 213 2.21 12.92 -9.40
C GLN A 213 2.58 13.28 -7.96
N ARG A 214 3.67 12.69 -7.41
CA ARG A 214 4.12 13.01 -6.04
C ARG A 214 4.53 14.47 -5.88
N GLU A 215 5.05 15.11 -6.93
CA GLU A 215 5.39 16.54 -6.90
C GLU A 215 4.17 17.45 -6.69
N GLU A 216 3.00 17.01 -7.13
CA GLU A 216 1.75 17.75 -7.02
C GLU A 216 1.06 17.60 -5.65
N ILE A 217 1.35 16.53 -4.90
CA ILE A 217 0.72 16.29 -3.61
C ILE A 217 1.29 17.23 -2.55
N ASN A 218 0.42 18.09 -2.03
CA ASN A 218 0.77 19.02 -0.96
C ASN A 218 0.46 18.43 0.42
N PHE A 219 1.22 17.42 0.82
CA PHE A 219 1.07 16.85 2.15
C PHE A 219 1.83 17.67 3.20
N GLN A 220 1.15 17.93 4.32
CA GLN A 220 1.76 18.36 5.56
C GLN A 220 1.54 17.25 6.57
N THR A 221 2.57 16.97 7.34
CA THR A 221 2.61 15.78 8.18
C THR A 221 2.81 16.22 9.63
N ASP A 222 1.91 15.77 10.49
CA ASP A 222 2.03 15.80 11.94
C ASP A 222 2.70 14.52 12.47
N SER A 223 3.25 13.70 11.56
CA SER A 223 3.91 12.45 11.90
C SER A 223 5.04 12.69 12.87
N LYS A 224 4.98 11.95 13.98
CA LYS A 224 6.08 11.85 14.93
C LYS A 224 7.10 10.78 14.54
N SER A 225 6.99 10.26 13.31
CA SER A 225 7.86 9.23 12.78
C SER A 225 9.16 9.81 12.21
N ASN A 226 10.29 9.14 12.51
CA ASN A 226 11.61 9.45 11.95
C ASN A 226 12.00 8.56 10.76
N TYR A 227 11.06 7.88 10.09
CA TYR A 227 11.36 7.05 8.90
C TYR A 227 10.53 7.45 7.69
N ILE A 228 11.10 7.31 6.48
CA ILE A 228 10.35 7.40 5.22
C ILE A 228 9.80 6.01 4.87
N PRO A 229 8.49 5.86 4.57
CA PRO A 229 7.92 4.57 4.19
C PRO A 229 8.65 3.96 2.99
N GLU A 230 8.86 2.65 3.05
CA GLU A 230 9.67 1.96 2.05
C GLU A 230 9.09 2.04 0.64
N SER A 231 7.76 2.09 0.55
CA SER A 231 7.03 2.22 -0.71
C SER A 231 7.28 3.54 -1.43
N TRP A 232 7.82 4.57 -0.77
CA TRP A 232 8.10 5.87 -1.40
C TRP A 232 9.40 5.86 -2.21
N TYR A 233 10.28 4.89 -1.99
CA TYR A 233 11.50 4.75 -2.79
C TYR A 233 11.17 4.08 -4.11
N ASN A 234 11.57 4.72 -5.22
CA ASN A 234 11.30 4.18 -6.56
C ASN A 234 12.13 2.92 -6.80
N ALA A 235 11.48 1.82 -7.17
CA ALA A 235 12.14 0.52 -7.34
C ALA A 235 13.21 0.52 -8.45
N ASP A 236 13.08 1.41 -9.44
CA ASP A 236 14.03 1.62 -10.53
C ASP A 236 15.21 2.55 -10.15
N GLY A 237 15.19 3.11 -8.92
CA GLY A 237 16.19 4.07 -8.46
C GLY A 237 16.03 5.48 -9.02
N THR A 238 14.93 5.78 -9.73
CA THR A 238 14.67 7.11 -10.27
C THR A 238 14.61 8.14 -9.14
N GLN A 239 15.25 9.29 -9.34
CA GLN A 239 15.26 10.37 -8.36
C GLN A 239 13.84 10.92 -8.13
N TRP A 240 13.62 11.44 -6.94
CA TRP A 240 12.43 12.19 -6.60
C TRP A 240 12.49 13.60 -7.17
N GLY A 241 11.33 14.23 -7.30
CA GLY A 241 11.29 15.66 -7.59
C GLY A 241 11.58 16.52 -6.35
N ILE A 242 11.85 17.80 -6.60
CA ILE A 242 12.33 18.74 -5.59
C ILE A 242 11.30 19.04 -4.50
N LYS A 243 10.02 19.14 -4.85
CA LYS A 243 8.96 19.49 -3.89
C LYS A 243 8.68 18.32 -2.95
N PHE A 244 8.55 17.11 -3.50
CA PHE A 244 8.38 15.89 -2.73
C PHE A 244 9.58 15.62 -1.82
N SER A 245 10.81 15.75 -2.35
CA SER A 245 12.03 15.61 -1.55
C SER A 245 12.07 16.57 -0.36
N THR A 246 11.68 17.82 -0.59
CA THR A 246 11.62 18.84 0.47
C THR A 246 10.62 18.45 1.56
N ARG A 247 9.42 17.99 1.19
CA ARG A 247 8.39 17.58 2.16
C ARG A 247 8.75 16.29 2.89
N ALA A 248 9.35 15.32 2.21
CA ALA A 248 9.86 14.10 2.82
C ALA A 248 10.95 14.41 3.85
N LEU A 249 11.87 15.32 3.52
CA LEU A 249 12.88 15.80 4.47
C LEU A 249 12.26 16.52 5.67
N GLN A 250 11.29 17.42 5.43
CA GLN A 250 10.56 18.11 6.50
C GLN A 250 9.83 17.12 7.41
N ARG A 251 9.22 16.07 6.85
CA ARG A 251 8.53 15.01 7.62
C ARG A 251 9.42 14.40 8.69
N LEU A 252 10.66 14.06 8.33
CA LEU A 252 11.62 13.45 9.25
C LEU A 252 11.90 14.33 10.48
N PHE A 253 11.88 15.66 10.31
CA PHE A 253 12.22 16.61 11.35
C PHE A 253 11.06 16.98 12.28
N HIS A 254 9.83 16.58 11.94
CA HIS A 254 8.68 16.70 12.85
C HIS A 254 8.63 15.56 13.90
N SER A 255 9.57 14.60 13.80
CA SER A 255 9.72 13.50 14.74
C SER A 255 10.14 13.93 16.15
N ASN A 256 9.62 13.23 17.17
CA ASN A 256 10.08 13.35 18.56
C ASN A 256 11.37 12.55 18.84
N TYR A 257 11.84 11.78 17.87
CA TYR A 257 13.02 10.92 17.97
C TYR A 257 14.23 11.58 17.30
N TYR A 258 15.31 11.77 18.07
CA TYR A 258 16.55 12.43 17.63
C TYR A 258 17.59 11.46 17.06
N TYR A 259 17.18 10.25 16.68
CA TYR A 259 18.07 9.27 16.05
C TYR A 259 17.73 9.13 14.57
N TYR A 260 18.73 9.36 13.72
CA TYR A 260 18.64 9.22 12.28
C TYR A 260 19.75 8.28 11.81
N PRO A 261 19.43 7.09 11.27
CA PRO A 261 20.43 6.12 10.82
C PRO A 261 21.29 6.67 9.68
N LYS A 262 22.56 6.24 9.64
CA LYS A 262 23.51 6.58 8.56
C LYS A 262 23.00 6.06 7.20
N GLU A 263 22.41 4.88 7.21
CA GLU A 263 21.85 4.19 6.05
C GLU A 263 20.69 4.98 5.43
N MET A 264 19.94 5.72 6.27
CA MET A 264 18.87 6.59 5.77
C MET A 264 19.44 7.81 5.06
N ALA A 265 20.48 8.45 5.60
CA ALA A 265 21.15 9.58 4.95
C ALA A 265 21.74 9.17 3.59
N GLU A 266 22.41 8.01 3.55
CA GLU A 266 22.93 7.43 2.32
C GLU A 266 21.81 7.17 1.32
N ARG A 267 20.74 6.49 1.75
CA ARG A 267 19.62 6.18 0.88
C ARG A 267 18.94 7.44 0.34
N LEU A 268 18.64 8.44 1.17
CA LEU A 268 18.03 9.69 0.70
C LEU A 268 18.92 10.40 -0.32
N SER A 269 20.24 10.37 -0.17
CA SER A 269 21.15 10.98 -1.16
C SER A 269 21.04 10.35 -2.56
N LEU A 270 20.64 9.07 -2.63
CA LEU A 270 20.40 8.38 -3.91
C LEU A 270 19.12 8.87 -4.59
N TYR A 271 18.09 9.24 -3.83
CA TYR A 271 16.79 9.65 -4.38
C TYR A 271 16.62 11.17 -4.47
N PHE A 272 17.32 11.96 -3.66
CA PHE A 272 17.25 13.41 -3.77
C PHE A 272 17.83 13.89 -5.10
N PRO A 273 17.17 14.86 -5.75
CA PRO A 273 17.71 15.52 -6.93
C PRO A 273 18.83 16.51 -6.51
N PRO A 274 19.77 16.87 -7.39
CA PRO A 274 20.89 17.75 -7.06
C PRO A 274 20.48 19.09 -6.42
N GLU A 275 19.33 19.63 -6.82
CA GLU A 275 18.73 20.87 -6.32
C GLU A 275 18.37 20.82 -4.82
N MET A 276 18.33 19.63 -4.22
CA MET A 276 18.15 19.49 -2.77
C MET A 276 19.40 19.86 -1.97
N LEU A 277 20.61 19.82 -2.55
CA LEU A 277 21.86 20.00 -1.80
C LEU A 277 21.88 21.34 -1.02
N PRO A 278 21.57 22.51 -1.63
CA PRO A 278 21.52 23.77 -0.88
C PRO A 278 20.49 23.77 0.26
N LYS A 279 19.34 23.09 0.08
CA LYS A 279 18.29 22.99 1.11
C LYS A 279 18.74 22.14 2.29
N VAL A 280 19.41 21.02 2.02
CA VAL A 280 19.96 20.14 3.06
C VAL A 280 21.07 20.85 3.83
N GLU A 281 21.95 21.58 3.14
CA GLU A 281 23.00 22.39 3.77
C GLU A 281 22.42 23.52 4.64
N GLN A 282 21.43 24.24 4.12
CA GLN A 282 20.73 25.28 4.88
C GLN A 282 20.11 24.71 6.15
N GLN A 283 19.45 23.55 6.06
CA GLN A 283 18.88 22.88 7.23
C GLN A 283 19.96 22.49 8.25
N ALA A 284 21.14 22.06 7.80
CA ALA A 284 22.25 21.74 8.69
C ALA A 284 22.77 22.95 9.47
N MET A 285 22.70 24.15 8.86
CA MET A 285 23.13 25.42 9.46
C MET A 285 22.08 26.03 10.40
N ALA A 286 20.82 25.57 10.35
CA ALA A 286 19.73 26.09 11.18
C ALA A 286 19.82 25.64 12.65
N TYR A 287 20.71 24.70 12.98
CA TYR A 287 20.89 24.16 14.32
C TYR A 287 22.37 24.15 14.71
N ASP A 288 22.63 24.04 16.02
CA ASP A 288 23.99 23.82 16.53
C ASP A 288 24.63 22.57 15.93
N ALA A 289 25.96 22.58 15.84
CA ALA A 289 26.70 21.47 15.24
C ALA A 289 26.43 20.12 15.93
N ASP A 290 26.17 20.10 17.24
CA ASP A 290 25.88 18.85 17.93
C ASP A 290 24.45 18.33 17.78
N HIS A 291 23.57 19.14 17.20
CA HIS A 291 22.17 18.79 16.99
C HIS A 291 22.02 17.62 16.02
N ALA A 292 21.15 16.65 16.36
CA ALA A 292 20.96 15.44 15.57
C ALA A 292 20.55 15.71 14.11
N ILE A 293 19.66 16.68 13.90
CA ILE A 293 19.24 17.10 12.54
C ILE A 293 20.42 17.68 11.77
N ALA A 294 21.28 18.49 12.40
CA ALA A 294 22.46 19.05 11.74
C ALA A 294 23.46 17.98 11.34
N LYS A 295 23.72 17.00 12.23
CA LYS A 295 24.57 15.84 11.92
C LYS A 295 24.02 15.03 10.74
N PHE A 296 22.73 14.73 10.77
CA PHE A 296 22.06 14.01 9.69
C PHE A 296 22.11 14.75 8.35
N CYS A 297 21.81 16.05 8.34
CA CYS A 297 21.84 16.85 7.12
C CYS A 297 23.26 16.97 6.54
N ARG A 298 24.29 17.19 7.39
CA ARG A 298 25.69 17.21 6.91
C ARG A 298 26.11 15.89 6.27
N LEU A 299 25.77 14.77 6.90
CA LEU A 299 26.06 13.45 6.37
C LEU A 299 25.31 13.20 5.04
N THR A 300 24.04 13.59 4.96
CA THR A 300 23.25 13.49 3.72
C THR A 300 23.88 14.32 2.60
N ALA A 301 24.28 15.57 2.89
CA ALA A 301 24.96 16.43 1.92
C ALA A 301 26.33 15.87 1.49
N GLU A 302 27.09 15.25 2.40
CA GLU A 302 28.34 14.56 2.06
C GLU A 302 28.12 13.45 1.03
N TYR A 303 27.12 12.59 1.25
CA TYR A 303 26.79 11.54 0.31
C TYR A 303 26.27 12.07 -1.03
N MET A 304 25.48 13.13 -1.02
CA MET A 304 25.03 13.78 -2.26
C MET A 304 26.21 14.27 -3.10
N ARG A 305 27.20 14.93 -2.49
CA ARG A 305 28.44 15.35 -3.18
C ARG A 305 29.29 14.17 -3.66
N MET A 306 29.35 13.09 -2.87
CA MET A 306 30.07 11.87 -3.27
C MET A 306 29.43 11.24 -4.50
N LYS A 307 28.11 11.09 -4.52
CA LYS A 307 27.33 10.61 -5.66
C LYS A 307 27.55 11.47 -6.91
N GLU A 308 27.50 12.80 -6.76
CA GLU A 308 27.75 13.73 -7.86
C GLU A 308 29.15 13.54 -8.46
N LYS A 309 30.19 13.49 -7.62
CA LYS A 309 31.57 13.20 -8.07
C LYS A 309 31.69 11.87 -8.81
N ILE A 310 31.05 10.82 -8.30
CA ILE A 310 31.03 9.50 -8.94
C ILE A 310 30.39 9.61 -10.34
N ASN A 311 29.23 10.25 -10.44
CA ASN A 311 28.52 10.42 -11.71
C ASN A 311 29.37 11.21 -12.72
N THR A 312 30.03 12.28 -12.30
CA THR A 312 30.94 13.06 -13.16
C THR A 312 32.10 12.20 -13.67
N MET A 313 32.76 11.43 -12.79
CA MET A 313 33.86 10.54 -13.18
C MET A 313 33.44 9.47 -14.19
N PHE A 314 32.20 8.96 -14.13
CA PHE A 314 31.73 7.97 -15.08
C PHE A 314 31.21 8.57 -16.40
N ASN A 315 30.70 9.80 -16.38
CA ASN A 315 30.21 10.48 -17.57
C ASN A 315 31.34 11.11 -18.40
N ASP A 316 32.42 11.58 -17.75
CA ASP A 316 33.60 12.13 -18.43
C ASP A 316 34.47 11.04 -19.11
N ASN A 317 34.19 9.75 -18.83
CA ASN A 317 34.89 8.59 -19.39
C ASN A 317 34.10 7.89 -20.52
N LYS A 318 33.07 8.54 -21.08
CA LYS A 318 32.32 8.09 -22.27
C LYS A 318 32.54 9.04 -23.45
#